data_AF-A0A923Y4F4-F1
#
_entry.id   AF-A0A923Y4F4-F1
#
_cell.length_a   1.000
_cell.length_b   1.000
_cell.length_c   1.000
_cell.angle_alpha   90.00
_cell.angle_beta   90.00
_cell.angle_gamma   90.00
#
_symmetry.space_group_name_H-M   'P 1'
#
loop_
_entity.id
_entity.type
_entity.pdbx_description
1 polymer ?
#
loop_
_entity_poly.entity_id
_entity_poly.type
_entity_poly.pdbx_seq_one_letter_code
_entity_poly.pdbx_strand_id
1 'polypeptide(L)'
;LGGAQVLGRSGCGVLRPGNRADVAIWDMAGIEAAGSWDPVALLLAGPMRVRDLFVEGAQVVRDGQITTLDLATVVERQNQLARRLMQ
;
A
#
# COMPACT_ATOMS: atom_id res chain seq x y z
N LEU A 1 18.21 -5.97 5.20
CA LEU A 1 17.42 -5.48 4.05
C LEU A 1 16.63 -6.67 3.52
N GLY A 2 15.30 -6.58 3.48
CA GLY A 2 14.40 -7.70 3.18
C GLY A 2 14.18 -7.92 1.69
N GLY A 3 12.95 -7.74 1.21
CA GLY A 3 12.56 -8.05 -0.18
C GLY A 3 13.35 -7.31 -1.27
N ALA A 4 13.73 -6.04 -1.06
CA ALA A 4 14.49 -5.27 -2.06
C ALA A 4 15.87 -5.91 -2.36
N GLN A 5 16.55 -6.43 -1.34
CA GLN A 5 17.83 -7.13 -1.51
C GLN A 5 17.63 -8.48 -2.19
N VAL A 6 16.61 -9.24 -1.79
CA VAL A 6 16.25 -10.54 -2.40
C VAL A 6 15.97 -10.37 -3.90
N LEU A 7 15.33 -9.27 -4.30
CA LEU A 7 14.96 -8.98 -5.69
C LEU A 7 16.05 -8.22 -6.47
N GLY A 8 17.23 -7.97 -5.87
CA GLY A 8 18.30 -7.20 -6.52
C GLY A 8 17.93 -5.75 -6.86
N ARG A 9 16.91 -5.18 -6.20
CA ARG A 9 16.44 -3.81 -6.44
C ARG A 9 17.15 -2.84 -5.50
N SER A 10 18.33 -2.39 -5.91
CA SER A 10 19.04 -1.31 -5.21
C SER A 10 18.27 0.01 -5.31
N GLY A 11 18.30 0.81 -4.25
CA GLY A 11 17.70 2.15 -4.24
C GLY A 11 16.23 2.20 -3.87
N CYS A 12 15.62 1.12 -3.35
CA CYS A 12 14.29 1.15 -2.72
C CYS A 12 14.29 0.37 -1.38
N GLY A 13 13.17 0.45 -0.64
CA GLY A 13 13.01 -0.22 0.66
C GLY A 13 13.63 0.50 1.85
N VAL A 14 14.24 1.68 1.64
CA VAL A 14 14.74 2.57 2.68
C VAL A 14 14.46 4.01 2.25
N LEU A 15 13.88 4.82 3.15
CA LEU A 15 13.71 6.25 2.94
C LEU A 15 15.04 6.98 3.15
N ARG A 16 15.68 7.37 2.05
CA ARG A 16 16.97 8.09 2.05
C ARG A 16 17.09 8.94 0.78
N PRO A 17 17.73 10.12 0.83
CA PRO A 17 18.05 10.87 -0.37
C PRO A 17 18.76 10.01 -1.44
N GLY A 18 18.36 10.17 -2.70
CA GLY A 18 18.86 9.39 -3.84
C GLY A 18 18.20 8.02 -4.04
N ASN A 19 17.36 7.55 -3.11
CA ASN A 19 16.52 6.37 -3.32
C ASN A 19 15.22 6.75 -4.06
N ARG A 20 14.56 5.74 -4.63
CA ARG A 20 13.24 5.84 -5.26
C ARG A 20 12.20 6.36 -4.27
N ALA A 21 11.29 7.20 -4.75
CA ALA A 21 10.20 7.75 -3.97
C ALA A 21 9.03 6.76 -3.85
N ASP A 22 9.31 5.60 -3.26
CA ASP A 22 8.34 4.57 -2.92
C ASP A 22 7.91 4.76 -1.46
N VAL A 23 6.72 5.33 -1.23
CA VAL A 23 6.29 5.78 0.10
C VAL A 23 4.83 5.40 0.33
N ALA A 24 4.56 4.70 1.43
CA ALA A 24 3.22 4.42 1.92
C ALA A 24 2.95 5.27 3.17
N ILE A 25 1.76 5.87 3.25
CA ILE A 25 1.33 6.74 4.35
C ILE A 25 0.01 6.22 4.88
N TRP A 26 -0.06 6.01 6.20
CA TRP A 26 -1.27 5.59 6.91
C TRP A 26 -1.85 6.75 7.72
N ASP A 27 -3.17 6.76 7.88
CA ASP A 27 -3.85 7.73 8.75
C ASP A 27 -3.85 7.24 10.20
N MET A 28 -3.21 8.00 11.08
CA MET A 28 -3.07 7.69 12.51
C MET A 28 -4.14 8.34 13.39
N ALA A 29 -5.05 9.14 12.81
CA ALA A 29 -6.15 9.74 13.55
C ALA A 29 -7.33 8.78 13.75
N GLY A 30 -7.36 7.66 13.02
CA GLY A 30 -8.46 6.70 13.02
C GLY A 30 -8.48 5.75 14.23
N ILE A 31 -9.62 5.08 14.43
CA ILE A 31 -9.83 4.11 15.51
C ILE A 31 -8.82 2.95 15.48
N GLU A 32 -8.36 2.56 14.29
CA GLU A 32 -7.36 1.50 14.09
C GLU A 32 -6.00 1.85 14.70
N ALA A 33 -5.71 3.13 14.93
CA ALA A 33 -4.48 3.62 15.54
C ALA A 33 -4.68 4.17 16.96
N ALA A 34 -5.92 4.24 17.45
CA ALA A 34 -6.23 4.85 18.75
C ALA A 34 -5.58 4.06 19.90
N GLY A 35 -4.84 4.75 20.77
CA GLY A 35 -4.09 4.14 21.87
C GLY A 35 -2.79 3.45 21.45
N SER A 36 -2.43 3.48 20.16
CA SER A 36 -1.10 3.05 19.70
C SER A 36 -0.04 4.05 20.18
N TRP A 37 0.81 3.60 21.08
CA TRP A 37 1.88 4.41 21.67
C TRP A 37 3.25 4.15 21.02
N ASP A 38 3.40 3.03 20.31
CA ASP A 38 4.62 2.63 19.59
C ASP A 38 4.39 2.75 18.07
N PRO A 39 5.06 3.69 17.38
CA PRO A 39 4.99 3.83 15.93
C PRO A 39 5.42 2.56 15.16
N VAL A 40 6.24 1.69 15.75
CA VAL A 40 6.69 0.45 15.10
C VAL A 40 5.63 -0.64 15.17
N ALA A 41 4.82 -0.67 16.24
CA ALA A 41 3.69 -1.59 16.37
C ALA A 41 2.69 -1.43 15.21
N LEU A 42 2.67 -0.28 14.53
CA LEU A 42 1.94 -0.04 13.28
C LEU A 42 2.17 -1.15 12.24
N LEU A 43 3.41 -1.63 12.11
CA LEU A 43 3.75 -2.62 11.09
C LEU A 43 3.03 -3.97 11.31
N LEU A 44 2.63 -4.23 12.56
CA LEU A 44 1.99 -5.48 12.97
C LEU A 44 0.50 -5.33 13.29
N ALA A 45 0.08 -4.14 13.75
CA ALA A 45 -1.24 -3.88 14.31
C ALA A 45 -1.83 -2.51 13.92
N GLY A 46 -1.24 -1.81 12.96
CA GLY A 46 -1.72 -0.52 12.49
C GLY A 46 -2.82 -0.62 11.43
N PRO A 47 -3.25 0.52 10.88
CA PRO A 47 -4.30 0.57 9.89
C PRO A 47 -4.01 -0.29 8.66
N MET A 48 -4.99 -1.09 8.25
CA MET A 48 -4.81 -2.05 7.14
C MET A 48 -4.82 -1.37 5.77
N ARG A 49 -5.48 -0.22 5.67
CA ARG A 49 -5.61 0.53 4.42
C ARG A 49 -4.67 1.72 4.40
N VAL A 50 -3.84 1.79 3.36
CA VAL A 50 -2.98 2.95 3.11
C VAL A 50 -3.85 4.16 2.73
N ARG A 51 -3.54 5.34 3.27
CA ARG A 51 -4.19 6.60 2.90
C ARG A 51 -3.62 7.13 1.59
N ASP A 52 -2.29 7.24 1.51
CA ASP A 52 -1.60 7.66 0.29
C ASP A 52 -0.45 6.71 -0.04
N LEU A 53 -0.30 6.38 -1.31
CA LEU A 53 0.78 5.53 -1.80
C LEU A 53 1.44 6.18 -3.02
N PHE A 54 2.76 6.28 -2.95
CA PHE A 54 3.62 6.74 -4.02
C PHE A 54 4.49 5.58 -4.50
N VAL A 55 4.58 5.42 -5.81
CA VAL A 55 5.49 4.49 -6.48
C VAL A 55 6.32 5.30 -7.45
N GLU A 56 7.63 5.33 -7.24
CA GLU A 56 8.58 6.16 -7.99
C GLU A 56 8.16 7.64 -8.08
N GLY A 57 7.52 8.15 -7.03
CA GLY A 57 7.03 9.53 -6.95
C GLY A 57 5.65 9.77 -7.57
N ALA A 58 5.08 8.80 -8.29
CA ALA A 58 3.71 8.89 -8.78
C ALA A 58 2.71 8.47 -7.68
N GLN A 59 1.73 9.33 -7.39
CA GLN A 59 0.68 9.01 -6.41
C GLN A 59 -0.33 8.02 -7.01
N VAL A 60 -0.26 6.76 -6.60
CA VAL A 60 -1.13 5.67 -7.08
C VAL A 60 -2.32 5.40 -6.16
N VAL A 61 -2.26 5.85 -4.90
CA VAL A 61 -3.40 5.92 -3.98
C VAL A 61 -3.47 7.33 -3.40
N ARG A 62 -4.67 7.91 -3.40
CA ARG A 62 -4.99 9.20 -2.78
C ARG A 62 -6.23 9.05 -1.91
N ASP A 63 -6.14 9.46 -0.65
CA ASP A 63 -7.26 9.40 0.31
C ASP A 63 -7.93 8.01 0.37
N GLY A 64 -7.10 6.96 0.33
CA GLY A 64 -7.53 5.56 0.35
C GLY A 64 -8.06 5.02 -0.98
N GLN A 65 -8.13 5.84 -2.04
CA GLN A 65 -8.65 5.46 -3.35
C GLN A 65 -7.52 5.24 -4.37
N ILE A 66 -7.59 4.16 -5.13
CA ILE A 66 -6.67 3.91 -6.24
C ILE A 66 -6.95 4.94 -7.35
N THR A 67 -5.90 5.62 -7.82
CA THR A 67 -6.00 6.71 -8.80
C THR A 67 -5.66 6.29 -10.23
N THR A 68 -5.12 5.09 -10.41
CA THR A 68 -4.56 4.61 -11.69
C THR A 68 -5.49 3.70 -12.48
N LEU A 69 -6.60 3.27 -11.89
CA LEU A 69 -7.60 2.42 -12.53
C LEU A 69 -8.98 2.61 -11.90
N ASP A 70 -10.01 2.19 -12.64
CA ASP A 70 -11.36 2.03 -12.10
C ASP A 70 -11.45 0.72 -11.32
N LEU A 71 -11.37 0.84 -9.98
CA LEU A 71 -11.38 -0.32 -9.09
C LEU A 71 -12.70 -1.08 -9.14
N ALA A 72 -13.83 -0.40 -9.29
CA ALA A 72 -15.15 -1.05 -9.30
C ALA A 72 -15.29 -1.97 -10.52
N THR A 73 -14.90 -1.47 -11.70
CA THR A 73 -14.90 -2.26 -12.95
C THR A 73 -13.96 -3.48 -12.86
N VAL A 74 -12.77 -3.31 -12.26
CA VAL A 74 -11.83 -4.42 -12.07
C VAL A 74 -12.39 -5.49 -11.12
N VAL A 75 -13.01 -5.08 -10.01
CA VAL A 75 -13.62 -5.99 -9.05
C VAL A 75 -14.79 -6.75 -9.68
N GLU A 76 -15.64 -6.08 -10.45
CA GLU A 76 -16.75 -6.72 -11.15
C GLU A 76 -16.22 -7.82 -12.10
N ARG A 77 -15.23 -7.48 -12.93
CA ARG A 77 -14.61 -8.43 -13.86
C ARG A 77 -14.02 -9.63 -13.12
N GLN A 78 -13.32 -9.41 -12.02
CA GLN A 78 -12.72 -10.50 -11.23
C GLN A 78 -13.79 -11.43 -10.66
N ASN A 79 -14.90 -10.88 -10.14
CA ASN A 79 -16.00 -11.68 -9.62
C ASN A 79 -16.67 -12.53 -10.71
N GLN A 80 -16.80 -12.02 -11.93
CA GLN A 80 -17.30 -12.79 -13.06
C GLN A 80 -16.35 -13.95 -13.42
N LEU A 81 -15.03 -13.70 -13.44
CA LEU A 81 -14.03 -14.74 -13.71
C LEU A 81 -14.03 -15.83 -12.63
N ALA A 82 -14.12 -15.46 -11.36
CA ALA A 82 -14.19 -16.41 -10.25
C ALA A 82 -15.44 -17.31 -10.33
N ARG A 83 -16.60 -16.73 -10.68
CA ARG A 83 -17.84 -17.52 -10.91
C ARG A 83 -17.70 -18.53 -12.03
N ARG A 84 -16.98 -18.19 -13.11
CA ARG A 84 -16.72 -19.12 -14.23
C ARG A 84 -15.78 -20.25 -13.84
N LEU A 85 -14.86 -20.03 -12.90
CA LEU A 85 -13.95 -21.08 -12.41
C LEU A 85 -14.67 -22.10 -11.51
N MET A 86 -15.76 -21.70 -10.86
CA MET A 86 -16.55 -22.56 -9.96
C MET A 86 -17.57 -23.44 -10.70
N GLN A 87 -17.74 -23.24 -12.01
CA GLN A 87 -18.60 -24.05 -12.88
C GLN A 87 -17.78 -25.17 -13.52
#